data_AF-A0A151TPC6-F1
#
_entry.id   AF-A0A151TPC6-F1
#
_cell.length_a   1.000
_cell.length_b   1.000
_cell.length_c   1.000
_cell.angle_alpha   90.00
_cell.angle_beta   90.00
_cell.angle_gamma   90.00
#
_symmetry.space_group_name_H-M   'P 1'
#
loop_
_entity.id
_entity.type
_entity.pdbx_description
1 polymer ?
#
loop_
_entity_poly.entity_id
_entity_poly.type
_entity_poly.pdbx_seq_one_letter_code
_entity_poly.pdbx_strand_id
1 'polypeptide(L)' 'VFHVSQLRKYVHDSSHVVELDEIQVKENLTYEKRLVVVIDFKLKELKGKSTGLVKVLWDAATGEATWED' A
#
# COMPACT_ATOMS: atom_id res chain seq x y z
N VAL A 1 14.82 11.50 17.96
CA VAL A 1 16.19 11.17 17.50
C VAL A 1 16.30 9.66 17.43
N PHE A 2 16.58 9.10 16.25
CA PHE A 2 16.76 7.66 16.06
C PHE A 2 18.25 7.34 16.21
N HIS A 3 18.60 6.44 17.12
CA HIS A 3 19.99 6.06 17.38
C HIS A 3 20.30 4.77 16.64
N VAL A 4 21.19 4.85 15.64
CA VAL A 4 21.62 3.71 14.81
C VAL A 4 22.21 2.57 15.68
N SER A 5 22.76 2.89 16.85
CA SER A 5 23.27 1.91 17.83
C SER A 5 22.21 1.00 18.44
N GLN A 6 20.92 1.32 18.29
CA GLN A 6 19.82 0.47 18.77
C GLN A 6 19.44 -0.65 17.78
N LEU A 7 20.01 -0.63 16.57
CA LEU A 7 19.76 -1.68 15.57
C LEU A 7 20.44 -2.99 15.97
N ARG A 8 19.68 -4.10 15.87
CA ARG A 8 20.22 -5.45 16.02
C ARG A 8 20.78 -5.93 14.68
N LYS A 9 21.80 -6.78 14.74
CA LYS A 9 22.35 -7.44 13.54
C LYS A 9 21.28 -8.38 12.95
N TYR A 10 20.98 -8.19 11.68
CA TYR A 10 20.10 -9.10 10.94
C TYR A 10 20.78 -10.46 10.73
N VAL A 11 20.02 -11.54 10.92
CA VAL A 11 20.42 -12.91 10.60
C VAL A 11 19.64 -13.33 9.36
N HIS A 12 20.35 -13.68 8.30
CA HIS A 12 19.74 -14.05 7.04
C HIS A 12 18.93 -15.35 7.19
N ASP A 13 17.66 -15.30 6.80
CA ASP A 13 16.77 -16.44 6.66
C ASP A 13 16.14 -16.35 5.26
N SER A 14 16.13 -17.46 4.53
CA SER A 14 15.50 -17.57 3.22
C SER A 14 13.99 -17.28 3.27
N SER A 15 13.33 -17.47 4.42
CA SER A 15 11.92 -17.12 4.62
C SER A 15 11.68 -15.61 4.73
N HIS A 16 12.71 -14.82 5.05
CA HIS A 16 12.65 -13.36 5.10
C HIS A 16 12.93 -12.70 3.75
N VAL A 17 13.15 -13.49 2.69
CA VAL A 17 13.22 -12.96 1.34
C VAL A 17 11.81 -12.49 0.97
N VAL A 18 11.63 -11.18 0.96
CA VAL A 18 10.42 -10.58 0.40
C VAL A 18 10.47 -10.82 -1.10
N GLU A 19 9.53 -11.62 -1.61
CA GLU A 19 9.29 -11.71 -3.04
C GLU A 19 8.88 -10.31 -3.51
N LEU A 20 9.75 -9.69 -4.30
CA LEU A 20 9.41 -8.46 -5.01
C LEU A 20 8.58 -8.87 -6.22
N ASP A 21 7.33 -8.46 -6.24
CA ASP A 21 6.57 -8.44 -7.49
C ASP A 21 7.37 -7.67 -8.55
N GLU A 22 7.25 -8.09 -9.81
CA GLU A 22 7.88 -7.38 -10.93
C GLU A 22 7.25 -5.99 -11.08
N ILE A 23 7.78 -5.02 -10.34
CA ILE A 23 7.33 -3.63 -10.42
C ILE A 23 7.93 -3.03 -11.69
N GLN A 24 7.08 -2.77 -12.69
CA GLN A 24 7.47 -1.99 -13.86
C GLN A 24 7.60 -0.51 -13.47
N VAL A 25 8.84 -0.11 -13.17
CA VAL A 25 9.19 1.30 -12.91
C VAL A 25 9.43 1.99 -14.25
N LYS A 26 8.77 3.13 -14.46
CA LYS A 26 8.96 4.01 -15.61
C LYS A 26 10.30 4.75 -15.50
N GLU A 27 10.82 5.25 -16.62
CA GLU A 27 12.12 5.95 -16.69
C GLU A 27 12.22 7.17 -15.76
N ASN A 28 11.09 7.77 -15.40
CA ASN A 28 10.98 8.89 -14.46
C ASN A 28 10.92 8.44 -12.98
N LEU A 29 11.26 7.18 -12.68
CA LEU A 29 11.21 6.59 -11.34
C LEU A 29 9.80 6.55 -10.72
N THR A 30 8.75 6.65 -11.53
CA THR A 30 7.38 6.43 -11.07
C THR A 30 6.94 5.01 -11.37
N TYR A 31 6.08 4.45 -10.52
CA TYR A 31 5.43 3.17 -10.76
C TYR A 31 3.92 3.39 -10.78
N GLU A 32 3.20 2.67 -11.64
CA GLU A 32 1.75 2.65 -11.59
C GLU A 32 1.31 1.54 -10.63
N LYS A 33 0.72 1.91 -9.50
CA LYS A 33 0.06 0.95 -8.63
C LYS A 33 -1.23 0.52 -9.33
N ARG A 34 -1.26 -0.68 -9.90
CA ARG A 34 -2.48 -1.23 -10.50
C ARG A 34 -3.48 -1.49 -9.39
N LEU A 35 -4.57 -0.72 -9.38
CA LEU A 35 -5.72 -0.99 -8.52
C LEU A 35 -6.33 -2.30 -8.99
N VAL A 36 -6.42 -3.31 -8.12
CA VAL A 36 -6.92 -4.63 -8.51
C VAL A 36 -8.41 -4.53 -8.81
N VAL A 37 -9.19 -3.99 -7.85
CA VAL A 37 -10.64 -3.79 -7.96
C VAL A 37 -11.08 -2.70 -6.96
N VAL A 38 -12.04 -1.85 -7.35
CA VAL A 38 -12.83 -1.06 -6.39
C VAL A 38 -13.89 -1.96 -5.80
N ILE A 39 -13.78 -2.25 -4.51
CA ILE A 39 -14.64 -3.23 -3.83
C ILE A 39 -15.80 -2.60 -3.06
N ASP A 40 -15.76 -1.29 -2.79
CA ASP A 40 -16.83 -0.59 -2.08
C ASP A 40 -16.81 0.92 -2.35
N PHE A 41 -17.94 1.59 -2.09
CA PHE A 41 -18.08 3.04 -2.13
C PHE A 41 -18.88 3.53 -0.91
N LYS A 42 -18.43 4.63 -0.30
CA LYS A 42 -19.08 5.22 0.87
C LYS A 42 -19.10 6.74 0.76
N LEU A 43 -20.27 7.34 0.98
CA LEU A 43 -20.36 8.79 1.21
C LEU A 43 -20.02 9.12 2.66
N LYS A 44 -19.16 10.13 2.85
CA LYS A 44 -18.76 10.67 4.15
C LYS A 44 -19.05 12.16 4.19
N GLU A 45 -19.76 12.59 5.23
CA GLU A 45 -19.96 14.01 5.51
C GLU A 45 -18.74 14.56 6.25
N LEU A 46 -18.08 15.57 5.66
CA LEU A 46 -16.97 16.31 6.23
C LEU A 46 -17.28 17.81 6.17
N LYS A 47 -17.34 18.46 7.33
CA LYS A 47 -17.58 19.91 7.47
C LYS A 47 -18.83 20.40 6.69
N GLY A 48 -19.89 19.58 6.66
CA GLY A 48 -21.15 19.90 5.96
C GLY A 48 -21.09 19.75 4.44
N LYS A 49 -20.09 19.04 3.91
CA LYS A 49 -20.03 18.60 2.52
C LYS A 49 -19.92 17.09 2.46
N SER A 50 -20.62 16.49 1.50
CA SER A 50 -20.48 15.07 1.16
C SER A 50 -19.23 14.85 0.30
N THR A 51 -18.30 14.01 0.73
CA THR A 51 -17.22 13.47 -0.12
C THR A 51 -17.38 11.96 -0.28
N GLY A 52 -17.00 11.43 -1.44
CA GLY A 52 -17.17 10.03 -1.78
C GLY A 52 -15.86 9.27 -1.63
N LEU A 53 -15.83 8.31 -0.72
CA LEU A 53 -14.70 7.42 -0.51
C LEU A 53 -14.89 6.14 -1.34
N VAL A 54 -13.83 5.71 -2.02
CA VAL A 54 -13.76 4.40 -2.67
C VAL A 54 -12.85 3.48 -1.87
N LYS A 55 -13.28 2.22 -1.68
CA LYS A 55 -12.44 1.18 -1.09
C LYS A 55 -11.71 0.45 -2.21
N VAL A 56 -10.39 0.54 -2.20
CA VAL A 56 -9.53 -0.07 -3.20
C VAL A 56 -8.88 -1.30 -2.61
N LEU A 57 -9.02 -2.44 -3.30
CA LEU A 57 -8.24 -3.65 -3.02
C LEU A 57 -6.89 -3.56 -3.75
N TRP A 58 -5.81 -3.66 -2.99
CA TRP A 58 -4.43 -3.62 -3.50
C TRP A 58 -3.89 -4.99 -3.82
N ASP A 59 -4.27 -5.98 -3.02
CA ASP A 59 -3.85 -7.35 -3.20
C ASP A 59 -5.01 -8.30 -2.84
N ALA A 60 -5.42 -9.09 -3.82
CA ALA A 60 -6.47 -10.08 -3.64
C ALA A 60 -6.02 -11.31 -2.84
N ALA A 61 -4.72 -11.60 -2.81
CA ALA A 61 -4.15 -12.72 -2.06
C ALA A 61 -4.09 -12.42 -0.56
N THR A 62 -3.63 -11.23 -0.17
CA THR A 62 -3.58 -10.81 1.24
C THR A 62 -4.87 -10.13 1.73
N GLY A 63 -5.73 -9.65 0.82
CA GLY A 63 -6.94 -8.91 1.16
C GLY A 63 -6.68 -7.47 1.62
N GLU A 64 -5.49 -6.93 1.34
CA GLU A 64 -5.12 -5.57 1.72
C GLU A 64 -5.96 -4.53 0.97
N ALA A 65 -6.66 -3.65 1.69
CA ALA A 65 -7.50 -2.61 1.10
C ALA A 65 -7.45 -1.30 1.89
N THR A 66 -7.47 -0.16 1.19
CA THR A 66 -7.54 1.19 1.79
C THR A 66 -8.73 2.00 1.26
N TRP A 67 -9.10 3.07 1.96
CA TRP A 67 -10.11 4.03 1.53
C TRP A 67 -9.42 5.27 0.94
N GLU A 68 -9.78 5.63 -0.29
CA GLU A 68 -9.28 6.82 -1.00
C GLU A 68 -10.45 7.78 -1.30
N ASP A 69 -10.22 9.09 -1.30
CA ASP A 69 -11.20 10.19 -1.50
C ASP A 69 -10.93 10.94 -2.82
#